data_AF-A0AAW5E9Z9-F1
#
_entry.id   AF-A0AAW5E9Z9-F1
#
_cell.length_a   1.000
_cell.length_b   1.000
_cell.length_c   1.000
_cell.angle_alpha   90.00
_cell.angle_beta   90.00
_cell.angle_gamma   90.00
#
_symmetry.space_group_name_H-M   'P 1'
#
loop_
_entity.id
_entity.type
_entity.pdbx_description
1 polymer ?
#
loop_
_entity_poly.entity_id
_entity_poly.type
_entity_poly.pdbx_seq_one_letter_code
_entity_poly.pdbx_strand_id
1 'polypeptide(L)' 'MRKIGLISGSIMIIITFGLNIFGLMRLIPLYITTPLLFLSLLVTLSILNNRNRFKGFK' A
#
# COMPACT_ATOMS: atom_id res chain seq x y z
N MET A 1 6.73 12.57 -10.41
CA MET A 1 6.03 11.26 -10.31
C MET A 1 6.15 10.61 -8.93
N ARG A 2 7.34 10.47 -8.33
CA ARG A 2 7.51 9.75 -7.04
C ARG A 2 6.75 10.37 -5.86
N LYS A 3 6.73 11.70 -5.70
CA LYS A 3 5.94 12.38 -4.66
C LYS A 3 4.44 12.12 -4.82
N ILE A 4 3.94 12.17 -6.05
CA ILE A 4 2.52 11.90 -6.37
C ILE A 4 2.18 10.44 -6.03
N GLY A 5 3.03 9.49 -6.42
CA GLY A 5 2.84 8.07 -6.10
C GLY A 5 2.88 7.77 -4.60
N LEU A 6 3.69 8.50 -3.83
CA LEU A 6 3.71 8.40 -2.37
C LEU A 6 2.46 9.03 -1.73
N ILE A 7 2.00 10.17 -2.23
CA ILE A 7 0.75 10.81 -1.76
C ILE A 7 -0.45 9.88 -2.02
N SER A 8 -0.56 9.32 -3.23
CA SER A 8 -1.63 8.38 -3.55
C SER A 8 -1.53 7.10 -2.71
N GLY A 9 -0.31 6.57 -2.49
CA GLY A 9 -0.08 5.42 -1.62
C GLY A 9 -0.51 5.67 -0.18
N SER A 10 -0.16 6.81 0.40
CA SER A 10 -0.58 7.18 1.76
C SER A 10 -2.11 7.28 1.89
N ILE A 11 -2.80 7.87 0.92
CA ILE A 11 -4.27 7.94 0.91
C ILE A 11 -4.87 6.53 0.85
N MET A 12 -4.34 5.66 -0.01
CA MET A 12 -4.77 4.28 -0.14
C MET A 12 -4.58 3.49 1.18
N ILE A 13 -3.46 3.70 1.89
CA ILE A 13 -3.19 3.07 3.19
C ILE A 13 -4.23 3.52 4.22
N ILE A 14 -4.55 4.80 4.30
CA ILE A 14 -5.55 5.33 5.26
C ILE A 14 -6.92 4.69 5.02
N ILE A 15 -7.37 4.62 3.76
CA ILE A 15 -8.68 4.02 3.41
C ILE A 15 -8.70 2.53 3.75
N THR A 16 -7.67 1.79 3.33
CA THR A 16 -7.60 0.33 3.55
C THR A 16 -7.40 -0.01 5.02
N PHE A 17 -6.76 0.85 5.81
CA PHE A 17 -6.66 0.72 7.27
C PHE A 17 -8.02 0.87 7.94
N GLY A 18 -8.83 1.86 7.54
CA GLY A 18 -10.21 1.99 8.01
C GLY A 18 -11.06 0.75 7.70
N LEU A 19 -10.96 0.23 6.46
CA LEU A 19 -11.62 -1.02 6.08
C LEU A 19 -11.12 -2.23 6.87
N ASN A 20 -9.83 -2.27 7.23
CA ASN A 20 -9.27 -3.33 8.05
C ASN A 20 -9.85 -3.34 9.46
N ILE A 21 -10.09 -2.16 10.05
CA ILE A 21 -10.79 -2.02 11.33
C ILE A 21 -12.19 -2.64 11.26
N PHE A 22 -12.94 -2.39 10.18
CA PHE A 22 -14.24 -3.07 9.97
C PHE A 22 -14.09 -4.59 9.83
N GLY A 23 -13.01 -5.06 9.22
CA GLY A 23 -12.65 -6.47 9.21
C GLY A 23 -12.44 -7.04 10.62
N LEU A 24 -11.71 -6.32 11.47
CA LEU A 24 -11.46 -6.70 12.87
C LEU A 24 -12.76 -6.75 13.69
N MET A 25 -13.70 -5.85 13.38
CA MET A 25 -15.05 -5.85 13.96
C MET A 25 -15.98 -6.95 13.41
N ARG A 26 -15.48 -7.84 12.54
CA ARG A 26 -16.24 -8.91 11.87
C ARG A 26 -17.38 -8.42 10.97
N LEU A 27 -17.37 -7.14 10.57
CA LEU A 27 -18.35 -6.57 9.62
C LEU A 27 -18.05 -7.01 8.19
N ILE A 28 -16.76 -7.17 7.88
CA ILE A 28 -16.24 -7.60 6.58
C ILE A 28 -15.29 -8.77 6.83
N PRO A 29 -15.18 -9.75 5.93
CA PRO A 29 -14.25 -10.84 6.15
C PRO A 29 -12.79 -10.37 6.21
N LEU A 30 -12.10 -10.75 7.30
CA LEU A 30 -10.70 -10.36 7.57
C LEU A 30 -9.74 -10.83 6.46
N TYR A 31 -10.07 -11.95 5.81
CA TYR A 31 -9.30 -12.51 4.69
C TYR A 31 -9.33 -11.64 3.42
N ILE A 32 -10.21 -10.64 3.35
CA ILE A 32 -10.26 -9.68 2.23
C ILE A 32 -9.54 -8.39 2.64
N THR A 33 -9.90 -7.85 3.80
CA THR A 33 -9.40 -6.54 4.24
C THR A 33 -7.90 -6.56 4.57
N THR A 34 -7.38 -7.69 5.04
CA THR A 34 -5.95 -7.86 5.37
C THR A 34 -5.05 -7.90 4.14
N PRO A 35 -5.29 -8.75 3.12
CA PRO A 35 -4.49 -8.70 1.90
C PRO A 35 -4.65 -7.37 1.15
N LEU A 36 -5.80 -6.71 1.23
CA LEU A 36 -5.98 -5.39 0.64
C LEU A 36 -5.08 -4.32 1.29
N LEU A 37 -5.01 -4.31 2.62
CA LEU A 37 -4.09 -3.43 3.37
C LEU A 37 -2.62 -3.77 3.07
N PHE A 38 -2.29 -5.06 3.00
CA PHE A 38 -0.95 -5.52 2.65
C PHE A 38 -0.53 -5.05 1.24
N LEU A 39 -1.40 -5.16 0.25
CA LEU A 39 -1.12 -4.70 -1.12
C LEU A 39 -0.88 -3.19 -1.18
N SER A 40 -1.68 -2.41 -0.45
CA SER A 40 -1.52 -0.96 -0.35
C SER A 40 -0.15 -0.57 0.22
N LEU A 41 0.28 -1.25 1.28
CA LEU A 41 1.63 -1.11 1.85
C LEU A 41 2.72 -1.54 0.85
N LEU A 42 2.58 -2.72 0.23
CA LEU A 42 3.56 -3.26 -0.70
C LEU A 42 3.80 -2.33 -1.89
N VAL A 43 2.73 -1.80 -2.49
CA VAL A 43 2.82 -0.84 -3.60
C VAL A 43 3.53 0.43 -3.16
N THR A 44 3.16 0.98 -1.99
CA THR A 44 3.77 2.19 -1.45
C THR A 44 5.26 1.99 -1.16
N LEU A 45 5.63 0.85 -0.58
CA LEU A 45 7.01 0.47 -0.32
C LEU A 45 7.79 0.21 -1.60
N SER A 46 7.17 -0.39 -2.63
CA SER A 46 7.79 -0.59 -3.95
C SER A 46 8.14 0.75 -4.62
N ILE A 47 7.24 1.73 -4.54
CA ILE A 47 7.49 3.11 -5.02
C ILE A 47 8.63 3.77 -4.25
N LEU A 48 8.72 3.52 -2.94
CA LEU A 48 9.80 4.03 -2.10
C LEU A 48 11.14 3.35 -2.40
N ASN A 49 11.12 2.03 -2.61
CA ASN A 49 12.28 1.18 -2.86
C ASN A 49 12.87 1.34 -4.26
N ASN A 50 12.20 2.06 -5.17
CA ASN A 50 12.73 2.38 -6.49
C ASN A 50 13.90 3.42 -6.45
N ARG A 51 14.61 3.54 -5.32
CA ARG A 51 15.88 4.27 -5.20
C ARG A 51 17.03 3.30 -5.47
N ASN A 52 18.04 3.75 -6.22
CA ASN A 52 19.33 3.06 -6.39
C ASN A 52 19.26 1.68 -7.08
N ARG A 53 18.27 1.42 -7.96
CA ARG A 53 18.46 0.34 -8.94
C ARG A 53 19.59 0.74 -9.88
N PHE A 54 20.64 -0.08 -9.90
CA PHE A 54 21.68 -0.05 -10.92
C PHE A 54 21.00 -0.08 -12.30
N LYS A 55 21.19 0.99 -13.10
CA LYS A 55 20.48 1.16 -14.38
C LYS A 55 21.08 0.32 -15.52
N GLY A 56 22.06 -0.53 -15.24
CA GLY A 56 22.88 -1.17 -16.26
C GLY A 56 23.87 -0.17 -16.87
N PHE A 57 25.02 -0.67 -17.32
CA PHE A 57 25.89 0.08 -18.22
C PHE A 57 25.20 0.13 -19.58
N LYS A 58 24.85 1.33 -20.04
CA LYS A 58 24.33 1.56 -21.39
C LYS A 58 25.47 2.09 -22.25
#